data_AF-A0A968IRN4-F1
#
_entry.id   AF-A0A968IRN4-F1
#
_cell.length_a   1.000
_cell.length_b   1.000
_cell.length_c   1.000
_cell.angle_alpha   90.00
_cell.angle_beta   90.00
_cell.angle_gamma   90.00
#
_symmetry.space_group_name_H-M   'P 1'
#
loop_
_entity.id
_entity.type
_entity.pdbx_description
1 polymer ?
#
loop_
_entity_poly.entity_id
_entity_poly.type
_entity_poly.pdbx_seq_one_letter_code
_entity_poly.pdbx_strand_id
1 'polypeptide(L)'
;MSCGGSTQSLDRQSKIEKRAREFEFSGVGDSLVAESAERNQETSPTNFQRSLNQKHKEALTECDRLIQRFKYIADEDKRRFTLLKQFSISLTLVVTLLSALAASKRLGDWEWIVPAVSGLAALSTTLLSQTTSQKTWINSRNVQQRLQVEKFLYLQTSGNYSQMSEEEKVRHFSNQVMEIWSEGHETWGQAVSDRKK
;
A
#
# COMPACT_ATOMS: atom_id res chain seq x y z
N MET A 1 -27.41 22.74 -23.47
CA MET A 1 -27.88 21.38 -23.09
C MET A 1 -27.12 20.95 -21.85
N SER A 2 -27.86 20.37 -20.92
CA SER A 2 -27.61 20.07 -19.49
C SER A 2 -26.19 19.91 -18.97
N CYS A 3 -25.90 20.70 -17.92
CA CYS A 3 -25.06 20.34 -16.80
C CYS A 3 -25.72 19.22 -15.97
N GLY A 4 -24.94 18.23 -15.51
CA GLY A 4 -25.44 17.23 -14.56
C GLY A 4 -24.42 16.15 -14.23
N GLY A 5 -23.74 16.28 -13.09
CA GLY A 5 -22.86 15.22 -12.60
C GLY A 5 -21.87 15.65 -11.53
N SER A 6 -22.33 16.16 -10.38
CA SER A 6 -21.41 16.50 -9.27
C SER A 6 -21.99 16.30 -7.86
N THR A 7 -23.04 15.49 -7.71
CA THR A 7 -23.73 15.31 -6.41
C THR A 7 -23.43 13.99 -5.69
N GLN A 8 -22.80 13.00 -6.34
CA GLN A 8 -22.51 11.71 -5.69
C GLN A 8 -21.22 11.69 -4.85
N SER A 9 -20.32 12.66 -5.02
CA SER A 9 -19.03 12.69 -4.30
C SER A 9 -19.17 13.20 -2.86
N LEU A 10 -20.07 14.18 -2.63
CA LEU A 10 -20.25 14.83 -1.34
C LEU A 10 -20.99 13.95 -0.31
N ASP A 11 -21.87 13.05 -0.78
CA ASP A 11 -22.66 12.18 0.10
C ASP A 11 -21.82 11.06 0.75
N ARG A 12 -20.67 10.70 0.15
CA ARG A 12 -19.74 9.73 0.75
C ARG A 12 -18.85 10.33 1.83
N GLN A 13 -18.53 11.63 1.77
CA GLN A 13 -17.69 12.26 2.80
C GLN A 13 -18.46 12.58 4.08
N SER A 14 -19.74 13.00 3.99
CA SER A 14 -20.57 13.26 5.18
C SER A 14 -20.80 12.00 6.03
N LYS A 15 -20.86 10.82 5.39
CA LYS A 15 -21.09 9.53 6.06
C LYS A 15 -19.85 9.01 6.80
N ILE A 16 -18.65 9.47 6.42
CA ILE A 16 -17.39 9.11 7.09
C ILE A 16 -17.18 10.01 8.32
N GLU A 17 -17.47 11.31 8.23
CA GLU A 17 -17.37 12.22 9.38
C GLU A 17 -18.40 11.94 10.48
N LYS A 18 -19.60 11.46 10.14
CA LYS A 18 -20.60 11.08 11.16
C LYS A 18 -20.17 9.87 12.00
N ARG A 19 -19.45 8.91 11.42
CA ARG A 19 -18.93 7.74 12.15
C ARG A 19 -17.73 8.05 13.04
N ALA A 20 -16.95 9.07 12.72
CA ALA A 20 -15.84 9.50 13.58
C ALA A 20 -16.33 10.15 14.88
N ARG A 21 -17.45 10.90 14.84
CA ARG A 21 -18.01 11.57 16.03
C ARG A 21 -18.80 10.68 16.98
N GLU A 22 -19.35 9.56 16.51
CA GLU A 22 -20.02 8.59 17.39
C GLU A 22 -19.03 7.76 18.23
N PHE A 23 -17.74 7.74 17.89
CA PHE A 23 -16.72 6.99 18.64
C PHE A 23 -16.08 7.81 19.79
N GLU A 24 -16.17 9.13 19.77
CA GLU A 24 -15.56 9.99 20.81
C GLU A 24 -16.49 10.33 21.99
N PHE A 25 -17.79 9.98 21.93
CA PHE A 25 -18.78 10.47 22.92
C PHE A 25 -19.39 9.41 23.86
N SER A 26 -18.86 8.18 23.93
CA SER A 26 -19.44 7.11 24.79
C SER A 26 -18.49 6.59 25.88
N GLY A 27 -17.57 7.40 26.40
CA GLY A 27 -16.61 6.86 27.38
C GLY A 27 -15.99 7.85 28.37
N VAL A 28 -16.59 9.01 28.62
CA VAL A 28 -16.07 9.94 29.65
C VAL A 28 -17.23 10.51 30.45
N GLY A 29 -17.36 10.07 31.70
CA GLY A 29 -18.24 10.68 32.70
C GLY A 29 -19.36 9.77 33.18
N ASP A 30 -19.03 8.89 34.13
CA ASP A 30 -19.80 8.65 35.37
C ASP A 30 -19.36 7.32 36.02
N SER A 31 -18.19 7.34 36.67
CA SER A 31 -17.81 6.35 37.70
C SER A 31 -16.69 6.88 38.60
N LEU A 32 -16.75 8.19 38.93
CA LEU A 32 -16.06 8.71 40.10
C LEU A 32 -17.08 8.59 41.24
N VAL A 33 -16.93 7.58 42.10
CA VAL A 33 -17.28 7.55 43.55
C VAL A 33 -17.45 6.12 44.12
N ALA A 34 -17.51 5.04 43.33
CA ALA A 34 -17.79 3.70 43.88
C ALA A 34 -16.65 2.65 43.86
N GLU A 35 -15.46 2.95 43.34
CA GLU A 35 -14.45 1.90 43.10
C GLU A 35 -13.09 2.21 43.75
N SER A 36 -13.11 2.57 45.03
CA SER A 36 -11.90 2.78 45.85
C SER A 36 -11.63 1.63 46.84
N ALA A 37 -12.37 0.51 46.75
CA ALA A 37 -12.29 -0.59 47.71
C ALA A 37 -11.78 -1.94 47.15
N GLU A 38 -11.65 -2.11 45.82
CA GLU A 38 -11.13 -3.36 45.22
C GLU A 38 -9.71 -3.24 44.64
N ARG A 39 -8.97 -2.17 45.00
CA ARG A 39 -7.59 -1.95 44.53
C ARG A 39 -6.55 -2.74 45.34
N ASN A 40 -6.73 -4.05 45.53
CA ASN A 40 -5.70 -4.86 46.21
C ASN A 40 -5.62 -6.36 45.87
N GLN A 41 -6.27 -6.84 44.80
CA GLN A 41 -6.09 -8.23 44.37
C GLN A 41 -6.08 -8.37 42.85
N GLU A 42 -5.03 -7.92 42.16
CA GLU A 42 -4.71 -8.52 40.84
C GLU A 42 -3.30 -8.22 40.29
N THR A 43 -2.29 -8.08 41.14
CA THR A 43 -0.89 -8.10 40.70
C THR A 43 -0.30 -9.51 40.84
N SER A 44 -1.03 -10.52 40.37
CA SER A 44 -0.44 -11.85 40.23
C SER A 44 0.46 -11.84 38.98
N PRO A 45 1.75 -12.21 39.09
CA PRO A 45 2.73 -12.12 37.99
C PRO A 45 2.30 -12.89 36.73
N THR A 46 1.42 -13.87 36.88
CA THR A 46 0.82 -14.66 35.81
C THR A 46 -0.16 -13.89 34.92
N ASN A 47 -0.93 -12.93 35.46
CA ASN A 47 -1.86 -12.11 34.66
C ASN A 47 -1.13 -11.08 33.81
N PHE A 48 -0.06 -10.47 34.35
CA PHE A 48 0.81 -9.56 33.60
C PHE A 48 1.51 -10.27 32.44
N GLN A 49 2.01 -11.48 32.66
CA GLN A 49 2.68 -12.24 31.62
C GLN A 49 1.71 -12.71 30.52
N ARG A 50 0.44 -13.00 30.85
CA ARG A 50 -0.60 -13.27 29.83
C ARG A 50 -0.90 -12.04 28.98
N SER A 51 -1.06 -10.87 29.59
CA SER A 51 -1.39 -9.65 28.85
C SER A 51 -0.27 -9.23 27.89
N LEU A 52 1.00 -9.37 28.31
CA LEU A 52 2.15 -9.15 27.43
C LEU A 52 2.19 -10.14 26.26
N ASN A 53 1.95 -11.42 26.51
CA ASN A 53 1.89 -12.43 25.45
C ASN A 53 0.76 -12.17 24.44
N GLN A 54 -0.37 -11.64 24.91
CA GLN A 54 -1.48 -11.25 24.03
C GLN A 54 -1.09 -10.06 23.16
N LYS A 55 -0.54 -8.99 23.75
CA LYS A 55 -0.05 -7.82 23.00
C LYS A 55 1.02 -8.21 21.96
N HIS A 56 1.91 -9.14 22.32
CA HIS A 56 2.92 -9.68 21.41
C HIS A 56 2.28 -10.35 20.18
N LYS A 57 1.27 -11.21 20.38
CA LYS A 57 0.53 -11.87 19.29
C LYS A 57 -0.23 -10.87 18.43
N GLU A 58 -0.87 -9.88 19.04
CA GLU A 58 -1.61 -8.84 18.33
C GLU A 58 -0.68 -8.02 17.44
N ALA A 59 0.45 -7.55 17.96
CA ALA A 59 1.44 -6.79 17.19
C ALA A 59 2.02 -7.58 16.01
N LEU A 60 2.33 -8.87 16.21
CA LEU A 60 2.80 -9.75 15.14
C LEU A 60 1.73 -9.98 14.07
N THR A 61 0.48 -10.20 14.49
CA THR A 61 -0.65 -10.44 13.58
C THR A 61 -0.92 -9.22 12.71
N GLU A 62 -0.88 -8.02 13.30
CA GLU A 62 -1.05 -6.79 12.55
C GLU A 62 0.12 -6.56 11.59
N CYS A 63 1.37 -6.79 12.02
CA CYS A 63 2.52 -6.72 11.12
C CYS A 63 2.39 -7.68 9.91
N ASP A 64 1.95 -8.92 10.14
CA ASP A 64 1.70 -9.89 9.06
C ASP A 64 0.60 -9.43 8.10
N ARG A 65 -0.47 -8.84 8.63
CA ARG A 65 -1.53 -8.25 7.82
C ARG A 65 -1.02 -7.11 6.94
N LEU A 66 -0.15 -6.24 7.47
CA LEU A 66 0.45 -5.14 6.71
C LEU A 66 1.38 -5.68 5.61
N ILE A 67 2.21 -6.67 5.92
CA ILE A 67 3.08 -7.35 4.93
C ILE A 67 2.25 -7.95 3.80
N GLN A 68 1.15 -8.65 4.12
CA GLN A 68 0.27 -9.24 3.11
C GLN A 68 -0.38 -8.17 2.23
N ARG A 69 -0.81 -7.06 2.82
CA ARG A 69 -1.42 -5.95 2.07
C ARG A 69 -0.43 -5.33 1.08
N PHE A 70 0.79 -5.05 1.50
CA PHE A 70 1.82 -4.52 0.58
C PHE A 70 2.21 -5.54 -0.50
N LYS A 71 2.26 -6.83 -0.16
CA LYS A 71 2.50 -7.90 -1.14
C LYS A 71 1.40 -7.91 -2.20
N TYR A 72 0.13 -7.84 -1.79
CA TYR A 72 -1.00 -7.80 -2.72
C TYR A 72 -0.92 -6.58 -3.65
N ILE A 73 -0.66 -5.39 -3.11
CA ILE A 73 -0.50 -4.15 -3.90
C ILE A 73 0.66 -4.29 -4.90
N ALA A 74 1.80 -4.80 -4.44
CA ALA A 74 2.97 -4.99 -5.30
C ALA A 74 2.72 -6.02 -6.42
N ASP A 75 1.98 -7.10 -6.15
CA ASP A 75 1.66 -8.11 -7.16
C ASP A 75 0.65 -7.60 -8.20
N GLU A 76 -0.32 -6.79 -7.78
CA GLU A 76 -1.29 -6.16 -8.70
C GLU A 76 -0.58 -5.17 -9.65
N ASP A 77 0.29 -4.32 -9.12
CA ASP A 77 1.08 -3.39 -9.93
C ASP A 77 2.07 -4.13 -10.86
N LYS A 78 2.68 -5.22 -10.39
CA LYS A 78 3.56 -6.07 -11.22
C LYS A 78 2.81 -6.69 -12.39
N ARG A 79 1.58 -7.17 -12.18
CA ARG A 79 0.74 -7.70 -13.26
C ARG A 79 0.43 -6.64 -14.32
N ARG A 80 0.02 -5.44 -13.90
CA ARG A 80 -0.27 -4.33 -14.82
C ARG A 80 0.97 -3.94 -15.63
N PHE A 81 2.13 -3.82 -14.97
CA PHE A 81 3.39 -3.54 -15.65
C PHE A 81 3.78 -4.63 -16.66
N THR A 82 3.64 -5.90 -16.28
CA THR A 82 3.97 -7.04 -17.16
C THR A 82 3.05 -7.07 -18.38
N LEU A 83 1.76 -6.80 -18.19
CA LEU A 83 0.80 -6.70 -19.29
C LEU A 83 1.16 -5.55 -20.25
N LEU A 84 1.42 -4.35 -19.73
CA LEU A 84 1.83 -3.21 -20.56
C LEU A 84 3.13 -3.49 -21.32
N LYS A 85 4.10 -4.16 -20.69
CA LYS A 85 5.34 -4.59 -21.34
C LYS A 85 5.07 -5.59 -22.47
N GLN A 86 4.20 -6.57 -22.24
CA GLN A 86 3.81 -7.53 -23.29
C GLN A 86 3.11 -6.82 -24.45
N PHE A 87 2.17 -5.92 -24.17
CA PHE A 87 1.52 -5.10 -25.20
C PHE A 87 2.53 -4.29 -26.02
N SER A 88 3.51 -3.66 -25.37
CA SER A 88 4.56 -2.90 -26.06
C SER A 88 5.39 -3.80 -27.00
N ILE A 89 5.84 -4.97 -26.53
CA ILE A 89 6.61 -5.91 -27.36
C ILE A 89 5.77 -6.42 -28.53
N SER A 90 4.52 -6.80 -28.29
CA SER A 90 3.60 -7.24 -29.34
C SER A 90 3.35 -6.14 -30.37
N LEU A 91 3.16 -4.89 -29.93
CA LEU A 91 2.96 -3.77 -30.83
C LEU A 91 4.21 -3.50 -31.68
N THR A 92 5.41 -3.58 -31.11
CA THR A 92 6.67 -3.47 -31.88
C THR A 92 6.78 -4.56 -32.93
N LEU A 93 6.46 -5.81 -32.61
CA LEU A 93 6.45 -6.90 -33.60
C LEU A 93 5.46 -6.63 -34.73
N VAL A 94 4.27 -6.14 -34.42
CA VAL A 94 3.26 -5.76 -35.41
C VAL A 94 3.75 -4.61 -36.30
N VAL A 95 4.38 -3.57 -35.72
CA VAL A 95 5.02 -2.49 -36.48
C VAL A 95 6.05 -3.06 -37.45
N THR A 96 6.95 -3.92 -36.98
CA THR A 96 8.01 -4.49 -37.81
C THR A 96 7.45 -5.33 -38.97
N LEU A 97 6.44 -6.15 -38.70
CA LEU A 97 5.75 -6.94 -39.74
C LEU A 97 5.05 -6.04 -40.76
N LEU A 98 4.33 -5.02 -40.30
CA LEU A 98 3.66 -4.05 -41.17
C LEU A 98 4.65 -3.25 -42.02
N SER A 99 5.79 -2.83 -41.46
CA SER A 99 6.86 -2.16 -42.20
C SER A 99 7.47 -3.06 -43.27
N ALA A 100 7.71 -4.34 -42.98
CA ALA A 100 8.22 -5.31 -43.95
C ALA A 100 7.20 -5.59 -45.09
N LEU A 101 5.91 -5.67 -44.75
CA LEU A 101 4.82 -5.83 -45.71
C LEU A 101 4.60 -4.58 -46.57
N ALA A 102 4.75 -3.38 -46.01
CA ALA A 102 4.67 -2.12 -46.75
C ALA A 102 5.78 -2.00 -47.80
N ALA A 103 7.01 -2.43 -47.47
CA ALA A 103 8.14 -2.46 -48.40
C ALA A 103 7.89 -3.36 -49.64
N SER A 104 7.01 -4.36 -49.52
CA SER A 104 6.63 -5.26 -50.61
C SER A 104 5.71 -4.61 -51.67
N LYS A 105 5.36 -3.32 -51.56
CA LYS A 105 4.42 -2.59 -52.46
C LYS A 105 3.02 -3.23 -52.63
N ARG A 106 2.69 -4.28 -51.87
CA ARG A 106 1.43 -5.03 -51.97
C ARG A 106 0.25 -4.32 -51.30
N LEU A 107 0.53 -3.25 -50.55
CA LEU A 107 -0.40 -2.50 -49.69
C LEU A 107 -0.56 -1.04 -50.18
N GLY A 108 -0.62 -0.81 -51.50
CA GLY A 108 -0.53 0.51 -52.14
C GLY A 108 -1.43 1.63 -51.58
N ASP A 109 -2.52 1.31 -50.88
CA ASP A 109 -3.44 2.31 -50.29
C ASP A 109 -3.27 2.50 -48.77
N TRP A 110 -2.39 1.73 -48.10
CA TRP A 110 -2.28 1.64 -46.63
C TRP A 110 -1.01 2.31 -46.07
N GLU A 111 -0.35 3.18 -46.83
CA GLU A 111 0.89 3.86 -46.41
C GLU A 111 0.73 4.71 -45.13
N TRP A 112 -0.48 5.19 -44.84
CA TRP A 112 -0.79 5.99 -43.65
C TRP A 112 -0.73 5.21 -42.32
N ILE A 113 -0.75 3.87 -42.37
CA ILE A 113 -0.77 3.04 -41.16
C ILE A 113 0.62 2.93 -40.53
N VAL A 114 1.69 2.96 -41.32
CA VAL A 114 3.06 2.87 -40.79
C VAL A 114 3.39 4.01 -39.80
N PRO A 115 3.14 5.30 -40.10
CA PRO A 115 3.34 6.36 -39.13
C PRO A 115 2.33 6.31 -37.97
N ALA A 116 1.09 5.85 -38.20
CA ALA A 116 0.09 5.72 -37.14
C ALA A 116 0.50 4.68 -36.08
N VAL A 117 0.99 3.51 -36.50
CA VAL A 117 1.43 2.46 -35.56
C VAL A 117 2.76 2.84 -34.90
N SER A 118 3.66 3.52 -35.62
CA SER A 118 4.90 4.05 -35.03
C SER A 118 4.63 5.10 -33.95
N GLY A 119 3.66 6.00 -34.20
CA GLY A 119 3.18 6.97 -33.21
C GLY A 119 2.54 6.30 -32.01
N LEU A 120 1.74 5.24 -32.23
CA LEU A 120 1.13 4.47 -31.15
C LEU A 120 2.17 3.72 -30.29
N ALA A 121 3.25 3.21 -30.91
CA ALA A 121 4.35 2.57 -30.21
C ALA A 121 5.17 3.56 -29.38
N ALA A 122 5.47 4.74 -29.93
CA ALA A 122 6.12 5.82 -29.20
C ALA A 122 5.25 6.28 -28.02
N LEU A 123 3.94 6.47 -28.25
CA LEU A 123 2.99 6.86 -27.21
C LEU A 123 2.87 5.79 -26.11
N SER A 124 2.82 4.52 -26.47
CA SER A 124 2.82 3.41 -25.51
C SER A 124 4.11 3.35 -24.70
N THR A 125 5.26 3.59 -25.33
CA THR A 125 6.57 3.63 -24.66
C THR A 125 6.67 4.81 -23.71
N THR A 126 6.21 5.99 -24.12
CA THR A 126 6.16 7.18 -23.26
C THR A 126 5.20 6.99 -22.09
N LEU A 127 4.01 6.42 -22.32
CA LEU A 127 3.08 6.06 -21.24
C LEU A 127 3.72 5.06 -20.28
N LEU A 128 4.43 4.04 -20.78
CA LEU A 128 5.15 3.08 -19.94
C LEU A 128 6.28 3.75 -19.15
N SER A 129 7.03 4.66 -19.76
CA SER A 129 8.10 5.42 -19.11
C SER A 129 7.59 6.42 -18.08
N GLN A 130 6.41 7.01 -18.30
CA GLN A 130 5.75 7.90 -17.34
C GLN A 130 4.91 7.15 -16.31
N THR A 131 4.74 5.83 -16.45
CA THR A 131 3.96 5.04 -15.51
C THR A 131 4.68 5.02 -14.17
N THR A 132 4.20 5.84 -13.24
CA THR A 132 4.58 5.89 -11.82
C THR A 132 4.49 4.53 -11.11
N SER A 133 3.83 3.53 -11.71
CA SER A 133 3.74 2.17 -11.18
C SER A 133 5.09 1.49 -10.96
N GLN A 134 6.16 1.82 -11.71
CA GLN A 134 7.50 1.30 -11.39
C GLN A 134 8.02 1.82 -10.05
N LYS A 135 7.88 3.13 -9.79
CA LYS A 135 8.25 3.74 -8.52
C LYS A 135 7.39 3.20 -7.38
N THR A 136 6.08 3.07 -7.59
CA THR A 136 5.15 2.50 -6.60
C THR A 136 5.48 1.05 -6.26
N TRP A 137 5.81 0.24 -7.26
CA TRP A 137 6.20 -1.16 -7.06
C TRP A 137 7.50 -1.30 -6.27
N ILE A 138 8.55 -0.55 -6.64
CA ILE A 138 9.84 -0.56 -5.92
C ILE A 138 9.63 -0.10 -4.46
N ASN A 139 8.86 0.97 -4.25
CA ASN A 139 8.58 1.46 -2.91
C ASN A 139 7.85 0.41 -2.06
N SER A 140 6.80 -0.21 -2.60
CA SER A 140 6.03 -1.25 -1.89
C SER A 140 6.90 -2.45 -1.52
N ARG A 141 7.83 -2.85 -2.40
CA ARG A 141 8.82 -3.89 -2.13
C ARG A 141 9.79 -3.50 -1.02
N ASN A 142 10.28 -2.27 -1.02
CA ASN A 142 11.21 -1.78 -0.01
C ASN A 142 10.54 -1.77 1.38
N VAL A 143 9.33 -1.21 1.48
CA VAL A 143 8.53 -1.21 2.72
C VAL A 143 8.28 -2.64 3.21
N GLN A 144 7.91 -3.56 2.31
CA GLN A 144 7.73 -4.97 2.66
C GLN A 144 9.01 -5.60 3.22
N GLN A 145 10.16 -5.35 2.59
CA GLN A 145 11.46 -5.87 3.06
C GLN A 145 11.81 -5.30 4.43
N ARG A 146 11.61 -3.99 4.65
CA ARG A 146 11.84 -3.35 5.96
C ARG A 146 10.98 -3.97 7.06
N LEU A 147 9.68 -4.19 6.80
CA LEU A 147 8.80 -4.88 7.75
C LEU A 147 9.24 -6.32 8.05
N GLN A 148 9.72 -7.05 7.03
CA GLN A 148 10.23 -8.41 7.23
C GLN A 148 11.51 -8.45 8.06
N VAL A 149 12.44 -7.52 7.81
CA VAL A 149 13.67 -7.38 8.60
C VAL A 149 13.33 -7.01 10.04
N GLU A 150 12.43 -6.05 10.25
CA GLU A 150 12.01 -5.62 11.58
C GLU A 150 11.37 -6.77 12.37
N LYS A 151 10.46 -7.52 11.73
CA LYS A 151 9.87 -8.73 12.31
C LYS A 151 10.93 -9.76 12.68
N PHE A 152 11.92 -9.97 11.80
CA PHE A 152 13.00 -10.93 12.05
C PHE A 152 13.87 -10.50 13.24
N LEU A 153 14.25 -9.22 13.30
CA LEU A 153 15.06 -8.67 14.40
C LEU A 153 14.35 -8.82 15.75
N TYR A 154 13.06 -8.52 15.78
CA TYR A 154 12.20 -8.67 16.94
C TYR A 154 12.10 -10.13 17.41
N LEU A 155 11.78 -11.06 16.51
CA LEU A 155 11.64 -12.48 16.84
C LEU A 155 12.96 -13.11 17.32
N GLN A 156 14.09 -12.71 16.73
CA GLN A 156 15.40 -13.19 17.16
C GLN A 156 15.93 -12.48 18.41
N THR A 157 15.22 -11.47 18.94
CA THR A 157 15.71 -10.65 20.06
C THR A 157 17.11 -10.09 19.76
N SER A 158 17.32 -9.64 18.53
CA SER A 158 18.63 -9.23 18.02
C SER A 158 18.72 -7.73 17.80
N GLY A 159 19.94 -7.19 17.68
CA GLY A 159 20.18 -5.76 17.54
C GLY A 159 19.67 -4.97 18.75
N ASN A 160 18.88 -3.92 18.49
CA ASN A 160 18.33 -3.03 19.52
C ASN A 160 17.42 -3.77 20.52
N TYR A 161 16.83 -4.91 20.12
CA TYR A 161 15.94 -5.69 20.98
C TYR A 161 16.66 -6.54 22.04
N SER A 162 17.98 -6.74 21.92
CA SER A 162 18.73 -7.61 22.83
C SER A 162 18.88 -7.04 24.25
N GLN A 163 18.85 -5.71 24.39
CA GLN A 163 19.10 -5.01 25.65
C GLN A 163 17.82 -4.47 26.33
N MET A 164 16.67 -4.65 25.69
CA MET A 164 15.38 -4.10 26.16
C MET A 164 14.61 -5.11 26.99
N SER A 165 13.76 -4.64 27.91
CA SER A 165 12.77 -5.49 28.57
C SER A 165 11.68 -5.94 27.59
N GLU A 166 11.00 -7.07 27.84
CA GLU A 166 9.95 -7.59 26.94
C GLU A 166 8.85 -6.56 26.63
N GLU A 167 8.46 -5.75 27.60
CA GLU A 167 7.47 -4.69 27.40
C GLU A 167 7.99 -3.58 26.47
N GLU A 168 9.24 -3.17 26.67
CA GLU A 168 9.89 -2.18 25.81
C GLU A 168 10.10 -2.72 24.39
N LYS A 169 10.42 -4.01 24.22
CA LYS A 169 10.54 -4.64 22.90
C LYS A 169 9.24 -4.56 22.13
N VAL A 170 8.11 -4.94 22.75
CA VAL A 170 6.79 -4.90 22.11
C VAL A 170 6.43 -3.47 21.70
N ARG A 171 6.69 -2.50 22.59
CA ARG A 171 6.42 -1.09 22.32
C ARG A 171 7.31 -0.54 21.19
N HIS A 172 8.61 -0.84 21.23
CA HIS A 172 9.56 -0.39 20.21
C HIS A 172 9.21 -1.00 18.85
N PHE A 173 8.93 -2.31 18.80
CA PHE A 173 8.50 -2.99 17.58
C PHE A 173 7.23 -2.38 16.99
N SER A 174 6.23 -2.11 17.83
CA SER A 174 4.97 -1.50 17.38
C SER A 174 5.21 -0.10 16.79
N ASN A 175 6.08 0.70 17.42
CA ASN A 175 6.45 2.02 16.91
C ASN A 175 7.20 1.94 15.58
N GLN A 176 8.19 1.05 15.46
CA GLN A 176 8.95 0.86 14.22
C GLN A 176 8.06 0.39 13.07
N VAL A 177 7.13 -0.54 13.34
CA VAL A 177 6.15 -0.99 12.34
C VAL A 177 5.26 0.15 11.88
N MET A 178 4.77 0.98 12.81
CA MET A 178 3.94 2.13 12.47
C MET A 178 4.70 3.22 11.71
N GLU A 179 5.97 3.47 12.04
CA GLU A 179 6.83 4.41 11.33
C GLU A 179 7.09 3.96 9.88
N ILE A 180 7.48 2.70 9.70
CA ILE A 180 7.67 2.09 8.37
C ILE A 180 6.36 2.15 7.57
N TRP A 181 5.22 1.91 8.24
CA TRP A 181 3.91 2.01 7.62
C TRP A 181 3.57 3.45 7.18
N SER A 182 3.77 4.45 8.05
CA SER A 182 3.47 5.85 7.73
C SER A 182 4.34 6.35 6.58
N GLU A 183 5.64 6.03 6.58
CA GLU A 183 6.57 6.41 5.50
C GLU A 183 6.14 5.79 4.16
N GLY A 184 5.78 4.50 4.19
CA GLY A 184 5.26 3.80 3.02
C GLY A 184 3.95 4.40 2.50
N HIS A 185 3.06 4.81 3.41
CA HIS A 185 1.77 5.39 3.07
C HIS A 185 1.88 6.81 2.50
N GLU A 186 2.73 7.66 3.06
CA GLU A 186 2.99 9.02 2.53
C GLU A 186 3.56 8.96 1.12
N THR A 187 4.56 8.09 0.91
CA THR A 187 5.17 7.90 -0.41
C THR A 187 4.15 7.38 -1.43
N TRP A 188 3.24 6.49 -1.01
CA TRP A 188 2.15 6.03 -1.86
C TRP A 188 1.14 7.15 -2.16
N GLY A 189 0.78 7.95 -1.16
CA GLY A 189 -0.12 9.10 -1.31
C GLY A 189 0.42 10.12 -2.32
N GLN A 190 1.72 10.42 -2.25
CA GLN A 190 2.40 11.27 -3.23
C GLN A 190 2.34 10.66 -4.65
N ALA A 191 2.69 9.38 -4.81
CA ALA A 191 2.66 8.70 -6.11
C ALA A 191 1.25 8.59 -6.73
N VAL A 192 0.19 8.60 -5.92
CA VAL A 192 -1.21 8.67 -6.39
C VAL A 192 -1.62 10.10 -6.72
N SER A 193 -1.20 11.09 -5.93
CA SER A 193 -1.46 12.51 -6.19
C SER A 193 -0.84 12.96 -7.52
N ASP A 194 0.40 12.54 -7.79
CA ASP A 194 1.11 12.83 -9.04
C ASP A 194 0.44 12.22 -10.27
N ARG A 195 -0.42 11.20 -10.12
CA ARG A 195 -1.20 10.63 -11.22
C ARG A 195 -2.45 11.43 -11.58
N LYS A 196 -2.90 12.34 -10.71
CA LYS A 196 -4.12 13.14 -10.91
C LYS A 196 -3.85 14.54 -11.48
N LYS A 197 -2.60 14.96 -11.53
CA LYS A 197 -2.16 16.19 -12.23
C LYS A 197 -1.92 15.90 -13.70
#